data_AF-A0A813I251-F1
#
_entry.id   AF-A0A813I251-F1
#
_cell.length_a   1.000
_cell.length_b   1.000
_cell.length_c   1.000
_cell.angle_alpha   90.00
_cell.angle_beta   90.00
_cell.angle_gamma   90.00
#
_symmetry.space_group_name_H-M   'P 1'
#
loop_
_entity.id
_entity.type
_entity.pdbx_description
1 polymer ?
#
loop_
_entity_poly.entity_id
_entity_poly.type
_entity_poly.pdbx_seq_one_letter_code
_entity_poly.pdbx_strand_id
1 'polypeptide(L)'
;QGANAGSGRQRPTPLGGRSPNAPPFDSTGGDNPSNEPSGFERAGSPSPSPTALRSGAWDEESTVLRAGESFGELALLYNTRREATFRAKEDAVVYAVARRHFLACFSRVGGFCSEYCKLLEEVHCLSLLVSSERWELACNANGLVDFKPGERVITQGKPRQANQWYVIFSGGCTMSLNTIGSDGQESKEVLSELRRP
;
A
#
# COMPACT_ATOMS: atom_id res chain seq x y z
N GLN A 1 -21.68 -22.10 49.93
CA GLN A 1 -22.19 -20.85 50.55
C GLN A 1 -21.40 -19.71 49.91
N GLY A 2 -21.94 -18.72 49.21
CA GLY A 2 -23.30 -18.41 48.78
C GLY A 2 -23.22 -17.60 47.48
N ALA A 3 -24.30 -17.65 46.70
CA ALA A 3 -24.51 -16.94 45.45
C ALA A 3 -25.14 -15.54 45.71
N ASN A 4 -24.86 -14.59 44.83
CA ASN A 4 -25.69 -13.39 44.53
C ASN A 4 -25.15 -12.81 43.20
N ALA A 5 -25.79 -12.90 42.02
CA ALA A 5 -27.07 -12.38 41.53
C ALA A 5 -27.11 -10.85 41.31
N GLY A 6 -27.50 -10.43 40.10
CA GLY A 6 -27.93 -9.06 39.73
C GLY A 6 -27.11 -8.42 38.59
N SER A 7 -27.42 -8.64 37.30
CA SER A 7 -28.42 -7.91 36.49
C SER A 7 -27.99 -6.50 36.08
N GLY A 8 -27.86 -6.25 34.76
CA GLY A 8 -27.87 -4.87 34.23
C GLY A 8 -27.19 -4.66 32.87
N ARG A 9 -27.70 -5.27 31.80
CA ARG A 9 -27.40 -4.84 30.41
C ARG A 9 -28.02 -3.46 30.19
N GLN A 10 -27.22 -2.46 29.81
CA GLN A 10 -27.74 -1.23 29.20
C GLN A 10 -27.18 -1.07 27.77
N ARG A 11 -28.13 -0.93 26.84
CA ARG A 11 -27.95 -0.53 25.44
C ARG A 11 -27.89 1.00 25.38
N PRO A 12 -27.03 1.63 24.57
CA PRO A 12 -27.24 3.00 24.15
C PRO A 12 -28.21 3.06 22.95
N THR A 13 -29.31 3.78 23.13
CA THR A 13 -30.31 4.18 22.12
C THR A 13 -29.72 5.28 21.21
N PRO A 14 -30.18 5.41 19.94
CA PRO A 14 -29.59 6.33 18.97
C PRO A 14 -30.17 7.75 19.09
N LEU A 15 -29.31 8.76 18.99
CA LEU A 15 -29.73 10.15 18.83
C LEU A 15 -30.14 10.38 17.38
N GLY A 16 -31.45 10.59 17.17
CA GLY A 16 -32.01 11.08 15.93
C GLY A 16 -31.77 12.58 15.74
N GLY A 17 -31.62 12.97 14.48
CA GLY A 17 -31.51 14.38 14.06
C GLY A 17 -31.41 14.49 12.54
N ARG A 18 -32.45 14.07 11.81
CA ARG A 18 -32.62 14.43 10.39
C ARG A 18 -32.99 15.91 10.33
N SER A 19 -32.17 16.71 9.66
CA SER A 19 -32.57 18.04 9.16
C SER A 19 -32.86 17.92 7.66
N PRO A 20 -34.06 18.28 7.17
CA PRO A 20 -34.39 18.31 5.75
C PRO A 20 -34.21 19.74 5.24
N ASN A 21 -33.15 20.01 4.49
CA ASN A 21 -33.07 21.12 3.51
C ASN A 21 -31.64 21.19 2.94
N ALA A 22 -31.45 20.56 1.78
CA ALA A 22 -30.36 20.91 0.87
C ALA A 22 -31.03 21.47 -0.40
N PRO A 23 -30.75 22.72 -0.81
CA PRO A 23 -31.42 23.34 -1.95
C PRO A 23 -30.93 22.75 -3.29
N PRO A 24 -31.77 22.76 -4.34
CA PRO A 24 -31.38 22.36 -5.69
C PRO A 24 -30.47 23.43 -6.33
N PHE A 25 -29.45 22.99 -7.05
CA PHE A 25 -28.55 23.88 -7.80
C PHE A 25 -29.09 24.09 -9.22
N ASP A 26 -29.72 25.24 -9.42
CA ASP A 26 -30.10 25.87 -10.70
C ASP A 26 -30.24 27.38 -10.36
N SER A 27 -29.81 28.41 -11.08
CA SER A 27 -29.48 28.62 -12.49
C SER A 27 -28.63 29.90 -12.64
N THR A 28 -28.13 30.11 -13.87
CA THR A 28 -27.97 31.40 -14.60
C THR A 28 -26.84 32.40 -14.30
N GLY A 29 -26.20 32.83 -15.40
CA GLY A 29 -25.82 34.24 -15.62
C GLY A 29 -24.36 34.49 -15.98
N GLY A 30 -24.07 34.75 -17.25
CA GLY A 30 -22.75 35.23 -17.69
C GLY A 30 -22.63 35.43 -19.20
N ASP A 31 -23.34 36.42 -19.74
CA ASP A 31 -23.14 36.97 -21.08
C ASP A 31 -21.83 37.78 -21.18
N ASN A 32 -21.08 37.60 -22.27
CA ASN A 32 -20.60 38.71 -23.13
C ASN A 32 -19.88 38.18 -24.41
N PRO A 33 -19.80 38.97 -25.50
CA PRO A 33 -19.95 38.50 -26.86
C PRO A 33 -18.65 38.65 -27.69
N SER A 34 -18.78 38.42 -29.01
CA SER A 34 -17.88 38.78 -30.12
C SER A 34 -16.68 37.86 -30.40
N ASN A 35 -16.85 36.95 -31.37
CA ASN A 35 -16.18 37.09 -32.67
C ASN A 35 -16.72 36.07 -33.72
N GLU A 36 -17.36 36.57 -34.76
CA GLU A 36 -17.55 35.88 -36.05
C GLU A 36 -16.24 36.01 -36.87
N PRO A 37 -15.97 35.07 -37.80
CA PRO A 37 -16.26 35.42 -39.19
C PRO A 37 -16.85 34.27 -40.03
N SER A 38 -18.04 34.54 -40.59
CA SER A 38 -18.38 34.45 -42.01
C SER A 38 -17.83 33.29 -42.85
N GLY A 39 -18.76 32.48 -43.36
CA GLY A 39 -18.77 32.15 -44.79
C GLY A 39 -18.74 30.67 -45.15
N PHE A 40 -19.91 30.03 -45.23
CA PHE A 40 -20.25 29.18 -46.37
C PHE A 40 -21.77 28.96 -46.45
N GLU A 41 -22.42 29.64 -47.38
CA GLU A 41 -23.79 29.33 -47.79
C GLU A 41 -23.81 28.02 -48.62
N ARG A 42 -24.73 27.11 -48.30
CA ARG A 42 -25.32 26.24 -49.34
C ARG A 42 -26.73 25.76 -48.96
N ALA A 43 -27.69 26.29 -49.72
CA ALA A 43 -28.94 25.70 -50.20
C ALA A 43 -29.81 24.87 -49.23
N GLY A 44 -31.02 25.37 -49.00
CA GLY A 44 -32.08 24.67 -48.28
C GLY A 44 -32.58 23.40 -48.97
N SER A 45 -32.98 22.45 -48.12
CA SER A 45 -33.93 21.37 -48.41
C SER A 45 -34.59 20.97 -47.06
N PRO A 46 -35.82 20.42 -47.07
CA PRO A 46 -36.82 20.68 -46.04
C PRO A 46 -36.58 19.94 -44.74
N SER A 47 -36.98 20.58 -43.64
CA SER A 47 -37.13 20.01 -42.31
C SER A 47 -38.08 18.80 -42.32
N PRO A 48 -37.66 17.61 -41.83
CA PRO A 48 -38.58 16.57 -41.42
C PRO A 48 -38.95 16.77 -39.95
N SER A 49 -40.24 16.96 -39.70
CA SER A 49 -40.89 16.88 -38.38
C SER A 49 -40.54 15.58 -37.64
N PRO A 50 -40.43 15.58 -36.29
CA PRO A 50 -39.99 14.42 -35.54
C PRO A 50 -41.17 13.47 -35.33
N THR A 51 -41.29 12.44 -36.16
CA THR A 51 -42.15 11.29 -35.86
C THR A 51 -41.45 9.99 -36.26
N ALA A 52 -41.07 9.26 -35.20
CA ALA A 52 -40.87 7.82 -35.15
C ALA A 52 -39.94 7.16 -36.18
N LEU A 53 -38.65 7.05 -35.83
CA LEU A 53 -37.91 5.80 -36.04
C LEU A 53 -36.67 5.74 -35.14
N ARG A 54 -36.78 5.12 -33.96
CA ARG A 54 -35.62 4.47 -33.33
C ARG A 54 -36.05 3.29 -32.48
N SER A 55 -36.72 2.32 -33.12
CA SER A 55 -36.59 0.92 -32.72
C SER A 55 -35.30 0.36 -33.35
N GLY A 56 -34.17 0.93 -32.95
CA GLY A 56 -32.86 0.36 -33.18
C GLY A 56 -32.42 -0.15 -31.82
N ALA A 57 -32.54 -1.46 -31.63
CA ALA A 57 -32.04 -2.16 -30.47
C ALA A 57 -30.64 -1.64 -30.11
N TRP A 58 -30.48 -1.19 -28.87
CA TRP A 58 -29.18 -1.27 -28.23
C TRP A 58 -28.94 -2.76 -27.96
N ASP A 59 -28.66 -3.53 -29.00
CA ASP A 59 -27.93 -4.80 -28.87
C ASP A 59 -26.48 -4.42 -28.58
N GLU A 60 -26.30 -3.67 -27.49
CA GLU A 60 -25.04 -3.15 -27.03
C GLU A 60 -24.53 -4.22 -26.07
N GLU A 61 -23.51 -4.93 -26.54
CA GLU A 61 -22.89 -6.11 -25.94
C GLU A 61 -22.49 -5.82 -24.48
N SER A 62 -23.45 -5.94 -23.57
CA SER A 62 -23.28 -5.73 -22.14
C SER A 62 -22.57 -6.96 -21.61
N THR A 63 -21.25 -6.89 -21.51
CA THR A 63 -20.49 -7.88 -20.75
C THR A 63 -21.04 -7.90 -19.33
N VAL A 64 -21.59 -9.04 -18.92
CA VAL A 64 -22.14 -9.23 -17.58
C VAL A 64 -21.08 -9.91 -16.73
N LEU A 65 -20.62 -9.21 -15.70
CA LEU A 65 -19.70 -9.79 -14.74
C LEU A 65 -20.44 -10.70 -13.75
N ARG A 66 -19.82 -11.82 -13.43
CA ARG A 66 -20.28 -12.84 -12.48
C ARG A 66 -19.44 -12.81 -11.20
N ALA A 67 -19.90 -13.53 -10.18
CA ALA A 67 -19.16 -13.68 -8.94
C ALA A 67 -17.74 -14.23 -9.19
N GLY A 68 -16.74 -13.59 -8.59
CA GLY A 68 -15.31 -13.91 -8.78
C GLY A 68 -14.61 -13.08 -9.86
N GLU A 69 -15.36 -12.35 -10.69
CA GLU A 69 -14.77 -11.45 -11.69
C GLU A 69 -14.48 -10.06 -11.11
N SER A 70 -13.62 -9.31 -11.79
CA SER A 70 -13.15 -8.00 -11.35
C SER A 70 -13.15 -6.99 -12.50
N PHE A 71 -13.16 -5.70 -12.17
CA PHE A 71 -13.10 -4.61 -13.14
C PHE A 71 -12.36 -3.41 -12.55
N GLY A 72 -11.79 -2.57 -13.42
CA GLY A 72 -11.12 -1.33 -13.02
C GLY A 72 -9.65 -1.49 -12.64
N GLU A 73 -9.02 -2.58 -13.08
CA GLU A 73 -7.61 -2.91 -12.90
C GLU A 73 -6.67 -1.83 -13.46
N LEU A 74 -7.05 -1.22 -14.59
CA LEU A 74 -6.28 -0.12 -15.19
C LEU A 74 -6.18 1.09 -14.26
N ALA A 75 -7.22 1.37 -13.46
CA ALA A 75 -7.23 2.48 -12.50
C ALA A 75 -6.29 2.26 -11.30
N LEU A 76 -5.86 1.01 -11.07
CA LEU A 76 -4.87 0.70 -10.03
C LEU A 76 -3.45 1.02 -10.49
N LEU A 77 -3.15 0.83 -11.78
CA LEU A 77 -1.84 1.10 -12.37
C LEU A 77 -1.73 2.56 -12.79
N TYR A 78 -2.68 3.00 -13.60
CA TYR A 78 -2.70 4.31 -14.22
C TYR A 78 -3.78 5.17 -13.59
N ASN A 79 -3.52 6.46 -13.44
CA ASN A 79 -4.54 7.41 -13.01
C ASN A 79 -5.45 7.77 -14.21
N THR A 80 -6.19 6.78 -14.71
CA THR A 80 -7.02 6.90 -15.92
C THR A 80 -8.48 7.19 -15.58
N ARG A 81 -9.21 7.73 -16.56
CA ARG A 81 -10.65 7.94 -16.48
C ARG A 81 -11.36 6.58 -16.48
N ARG A 82 -12.59 6.56 -15.93
CA ARG A 82 -13.49 5.40 -16.03
C ARG A 82 -13.89 5.18 -17.49
N GLU A 83 -13.51 4.03 -18.04
CA GLU A 83 -13.83 3.62 -19.43
C GLU A 83 -15.23 2.98 -19.55
N ALA A 84 -15.77 2.41 -18.48
CA ALA A 84 -17.09 1.77 -18.49
C ALA A 84 -17.85 1.98 -17.17
N THR A 85 -19.18 1.99 -17.24
CA THR A 85 -20.04 2.10 -16.05
C THR A 85 -20.72 0.77 -15.75
N PHE A 86 -20.43 0.19 -14.60
CA PHE A 86 -21.08 -1.02 -14.11
C PHE A 86 -22.26 -0.65 -13.20
N ARG A 87 -23.35 -1.39 -13.35
CA ARG A 87 -24.53 -1.30 -12.49
C ARG A 87 -24.83 -2.69 -11.94
N ALA A 88 -25.11 -2.77 -10.64
CA ALA A 88 -25.51 -4.02 -10.02
C ALA A 88 -26.87 -4.46 -10.60
N LYS A 89 -26.93 -5.71 -11.09
CA LYS A 89 -28.19 -6.30 -11.58
C LYS A 89 -29.02 -6.92 -10.44
N GLU A 90 -28.36 -7.28 -9.34
CA GLU A 90 -28.91 -7.89 -8.14
C GLU A 90 -28.13 -7.40 -6.92
N ASP A 91 -28.61 -7.72 -5.71
CA ASP A 91 -27.91 -7.40 -4.47
C ASP A 91 -26.57 -8.16 -4.42
N ALA A 92 -25.47 -7.41 -4.35
CA ALA A 92 -24.12 -7.95 -4.42
C ALA A 92 -23.19 -7.31 -3.39
N VAL A 93 -22.23 -8.10 -2.90
CA VAL A 93 -21.11 -7.62 -2.07
C VAL A 93 -19.87 -7.52 -2.95
N VAL A 94 -19.26 -6.34 -3.01
CA VAL A 94 -18.05 -6.09 -3.77
C VAL A 94 -16.91 -5.66 -2.86
N TYR A 95 -15.70 -6.16 -3.12
CA TYR A 95 -14.49 -5.69 -2.47
C TYR A 95 -13.82 -4.63 -3.33
N ALA A 96 -13.45 -3.52 -2.72
CA ALA A 96 -12.77 -2.42 -3.40
C ALA A 96 -11.38 -2.22 -2.80
N VAL A 97 -10.37 -2.09 -3.68
CA VAL A 97 -9.02 -1.70 -3.30
C VAL A 97 -8.74 -0.29 -3.82
N ALA A 98 -8.27 0.59 -2.94
CA ALA A 98 -7.88 1.94 -3.34
C ALA A 98 -6.49 1.92 -3.98
N ARG A 99 -6.33 2.69 -5.07
CA ARG A 99 -5.05 2.82 -5.80
C ARG A 99 -3.84 3.08 -4.88
N ARG A 100 -3.97 3.99 -3.91
CA ARG A 100 -2.88 4.31 -2.96
C ARG A 100 -2.39 3.08 -2.17
N HIS A 101 -3.32 2.21 -1.78
CA HIS A 101 -3.02 1.02 -0.99
C HIS A 101 -2.39 -0.05 -1.87
N PHE A 102 -2.92 -0.23 -3.08
CA PHE A 102 -2.35 -1.13 -4.07
C PHE A 102 -0.90 -0.75 -4.39
N LEU A 103 -0.62 0.52 -4.71
CA LEU A 103 0.75 0.98 -5.03
C LEU A 103 1.69 0.97 -3.82
N ALA A 104 1.17 1.16 -2.60
CA ALA A 104 1.97 1.02 -1.39
C ALA A 104 2.55 -0.40 -1.26
N CYS A 105 1.81 -1.44 -1.68
CA CYS A 105 2.32 -2.82 -1.69
C CYS A 105 3.51 -3.03 -2.64
N PHE A 106 3.62 -2.23 -3.71
CA PHE A 106 4.74 -2.29 -4.66
C PHE A 106 5.86 -1.29 -4.35
N SER A 107 5.66 -0.44 -3.34
CA SER A 107 6.67 0.53 -2.94
C SER A 107 7.83 -0.21 -2.29
N ARG A 108 9.02 -0.17 -2.92
CA ARG A 108 10.26 -0.75 -2.38
C ARG A 108 10.70 -0.10 -1.07
N VAL A 109 10.17 1.09 -0.78
CA VAL A 109 10.44 1.83 0.43
C VAL A 109 9.50 1.33 1.53
N GLY A 110 9.91 0.25 2.21
CA GLY A 110 9.30 -0.11 3.49
C GLY A 110 9.39 1.04 4.49
N GLY A 111 8.45 1.11 5.45
CA GLY A 111 8.38 2.22 6.43
C GLY A 111 9.66 2.46 7.24
N PHE A 112 10.56 1.47 7.29
CA PHE A 112 11.82 1.50 8.03
C PHE A 112 13.06 1.84 7.19
N CYS A 113 12.95 2.03 5.87
CA CYS A 113 14.12 2.26 5.01
C CYS A 113 14.94 3.48 5.44
N SER A 114 14.27 4.54 5.90
CA SER A 114 14.96 5.72 6.42
C SER A 114 15.74 5.43 7.70
N GLU A 115 15.20 4.61 8.61
CA GLU A 115 15.89 4.24 9.85
C GLU A 115 17.09 3.33 9.57
N TYR A 116 16.92 2.38 8.65
CA TYR A 116 18.01 1.52 8.22
C TYR A 116 19.11 2.32 7.53
N CYS A 117 18.77 3.29 6.67
CA CYS A 117 19.76 4.13 6.03
C CYS A 117 20.61 4.92 7.05
N LYS A 118 19.98 5.50 8.08
CA LYS A 118 20.68 6.18 9.18
C LYS A 118 21.62 5.23 9.93
N LEU A 119 21.17 4.01 10.21
CA LEU A 119 22.03 2.99 10.81
C LEU A 119 23.24 2.68 9.93
N LEU A 120 23.04 2.51 8.61
CA LEU A 120 24.11 2.20 7.68
C LEU A 120 25.09 3.37 7.50
N GLU A 121 24.66 4.61 7.72
CA GLU A 121 25.53 5.81 7.75
C GLU A 121 26.47 5.82 8.96
N GLU A 122 26.03 5.29 10.10
CA GLU A 122 26.85 5.20 11.33
C GLU A 122 27.93 4.10 11.24
N VAL A 123 27.73 3.10 10.39
CA VAL A 123 28.63 1.95 10.27
C VAL A 123 29.87 2.32 9.45
N HIS A 124 31.02 2.42 10.12
CA HIS A 124 32.28 2.83 9.50
C HIS A 124 32.72 1.98 8.32
N CYS A 125 32.51 0.65 8.33
CA CYS A 125 32.91 -0.21 7.22
C CYS A 125 32.08 0.00 5.94
N LEU A 126 30.95 0.72 6.03
CA LEU A 126 30.10 1.10 4.90
C LEU A 126 30.31 2.57 4.48
N SER A 127 31.31 3.25 5.06
CA SER A 127 31.65 4.65 4.75
C SER A 127 32.04 4.87 3.29
N LEU A 128 32.53 3.82 2.61
CA LEU A 128 32.90 3.85 1.19
C LEU A 128 31.71 3.94 0.23
N LEU A 129 30.51 3.55 0.69
CA LEU A 129 29.29 3.60 -0.13
C LEU A 129 28.70 5.01 -0.13
N VAL A 130 28.20 5.45 -1.28
CA VAL A 130 27.45 6.71 -1.40
C VAL A 130 26.06 6.55 -0.78
N SER A 131 25.43 7.64 -0.33
CA SER A 131 24.12 7.59 0.32
C SER A 131 23.03 6.86 -0.49
N SER A 132 23.05 6.96 -1.81
CA SER A 132 22.12 6.22 -2.68
C SER A 132 22.35 4.70 -2.64
N GLU A 133 23.60 4.26 -2.52
CA GLU A 133 23.93 2.83 -2.42
C GLU A 133 23.53 2.27 -1.05
N ARG A 134 23.73 3.05 0.02
CA ARG A 134 23.23 2.69 1.37
C ARG A 134 21.71 2.65 1.41
N TRP A 135 21.04 3.57 0.71
CA TRP A 135 19.59 3.55 0.56
C TRP A 135 19.10 2.27 -0.12
N GLU A 136 19.75 1.85 -1.20
CA GLU A 136 19.42 0.59 -1.86
C GLU A 136 19.65 -0.63 -0.96
N LEU A 137 20.73 -0.64 -0.17
CA LEU A 137 20.95 -1.70 0.84
C LEU A 137 19.84 -1.69 1.90
N ALA A 138 19.42 -0.52 2.37
CA ALA A 138 18.34 -0.37 3.33
C ALA A 138 16.99 -0.86 2.79
N CYS A 139 16.64 -0.52 1.54
CA CYS A 139 15.41 -0.95 0.90
C CYS A 139 15.36 -2.45 0.61
N ASN A 140 16.51 -3.08 0.34
CA ASN A 140 16.61 -4.51 0.03
C ASN A 140 16.95 -5.38 1.24
N ALA A 141 17.04 -4.81 2.45
CA ALA A 141 17.32 -5.56 3.66
C ALA A 141 16.19 -6.55 3.98
N ASN A 142 16.54 -7.75 4.45
CA ASN A 142 15.57 -8.79 4.85
C ASN A 142 14.66 -8.38 6.03
N GLY A 143 14.97 -7.29 6.72
CA GLY A 143 14.25 -6.78 7.89
C GLY A 143 15.00 -7.00 9.20
N LEU A 144 14.35 -6.66 10.31
CA LEU A 144 14.87 -6.88 11.66
C LEU A 144 14.71 -8.34 12.08
N VAL A 145 15.71 -8.86 12.78
CA VAL A 145 15.69 -10.19 13.39
C VAL A 145 16.01 -10.02 14.86
N ASP A 146 15.08 -10.45 15.72
CA ASP A 146 15.24 -10.40 17.17
C ASP A 146 15.88 -11.68 17.70
N PHE A 147 16.78 -11.53 18.67
CA PHE A 147 17.45 -12.63 19.35
C PHE A 147 17.24 -12.52 20.86
N LYS A 148 17.05 -13.64 21.53
CA LYS A 148 16.93 -13.68 23.00
C LYS A 148 18.31 -13.56 23.66
N PRO A 149 18.39 -13.08 24.91
CA PRO A 149 19.64 -13.10 25.67
C PRO A 149 20.27 -14.48 25.72
N GLY A 150 21.54 -14.59 25.32
CA GLY A 150 22.28 -15.86 25.27
C GLY A 150 22.08 -16.69 23.99
N GLU A 151 21.22 -16.25 23.06
CA GLU A 151 21.04 -16.91 21.77
C GLU A 151 22.25 -16.70 20.85
N ARG A 152 22.66 -17.76 20.15
CA ARG A 152 23.80 -17.72 19.23
C ARG A 152 23.35 -17.25 17.85
N VAL A 153 23.75 -16.06 17.46
CA VAL A 153 23.49 -15.48 16.12
C VAL A 153 24.32 -16.21 15.06
N ILE A 154 25.63 -16.36 15.28
CA ILE A 154 26.57 -17.00 14.34
C ILE A 154 27.46 -17.96 15.13
N THR A 155 27.71 -19.16 14.58
CA THR A 155 28.57 -20.17 15.20
C THR A 155 29.83 -20.39 14.37
N GLN A 156 30.99 -20.39 15.02
CA GLN A 156 32.29 -20.67 14.40
C GLN A 156 32.29 -22.05 13.73
N GLY A 157 32.89 -22.15 12.54
CA GLY A 157 33.08 -23.41 11.80
C GLY A 157 31.80 -24.01 11.20
N LYS A 158 30.61 -23.49 11.51
CA LYS A 158 29.37 -23.96 10.88
C LYS A 158 29.16 -23.25 9.53
N PRO A 159 28.92 -24.01 8.44
CA PRO A 159 28.59 -23.40 7.17
C PRO A 159 27.27 -22.63 7.29
N ARG A 160 27.25 -21.41 6.75
CA ARG A 160 26.03 -20.59 6.72
C ARG A 160 25.13 -21.09 5.60
N GLN A 161 23.82 -21.05 5.83
CA GLN A 161 22.84 -21.39 4.80
C GLN A 161 22.79 -20.34 3.68
N ALA A 162 23.11 -19.09 3.99
CA ALA A 162 23.16 -17.99 3.03
C ALA A 162 24.33 -17.05 3.33
N ASN A 163 24.80 -16.34 2.30
CA ASN A 163 25.80 -15.27 2.41
C ASN A 163 25.15 -14.01 2.96
N GLN A 164 24.79 -14.05 4.25
CA GLN A 164 24.16 -12.95 4.97
C GLN A 164 25.14 -12.32 5.97
N TRP A 165 24.95 -11.02 6.19
CA TRP A 165 25.64 -10.21 7.18
C TRP A 165 24.60 -9.45 8.01
N TYR A 166 25.02 -8.95 9.18
CA TYR A 166 24.13 -8.33 10.16
C TYR A 166 24.68 -6.99 10.61
N VAL A 167 23.78 -6.08 10.95
CA VAL A 167 24.08 -4.82 11.63
C VAL A 167 23.26 -4.77 12.90
N ILE A 168 23.88 -4.36 14.01
CA ILE A 168 23.19 -4.25 15.30
C ILE A 168 22.36 -2.98 15.28
N PHE A 169 21.04 -3.14 15.20
CA PHE A 169 20.10 -2.01 15.27
C PHE A 169 19.87 -1.52 16.71
N SER A 170 19.76 -2.47 17.65
CA SER A 170 19.54 -2.20 19.08
C SER A 170 20.13 -3.34 19.93
N GLY A 171 20.50 -3.01 21.16
CA GLY A 171 21.13 -3.95 22.10
C GLY A 171 22.63 -4.12 21.86
N GLY A 172 23.15 -5.29 22.26
CA GLY A 172 24.56 -5.62 22.13
C GLY A 172 24.78 -7.13 22.14
N CYS A 173 25.91 -7.55 21.59
CA CYS A 173 26.32 -8.95 21.61
C CYS A 173 27.83 -9.08 21.82
N THR A 174 28.24 -10.23 22.35
CA THR A 174 29.65 -10.52 22.58
C THR A 174 30.15 -11.46 21.49
N MET A 175 31.24 -11.06 20.83
CA MET A 175 31.97 -11.92 19.91
C MET A 175 33.04 -12.69 20.68
N SER A 176 33.00 -14.02 20.60
CA SER A 176 33.99 -14.89 21.24
C SER A 176 34.52 -15.96 20.29
N LEU A 177 35.79 -16.30 20.41
CA LEU A 177 36.44 -17.37 19.70
C LEU A 177 36.57 -18.59 20.60
N ASN A 178 36.16 -19.76 20.11
CA ASN A 178 36.44 -21.02 20.78
C ASN A 178 37.70 -21.61 20.14
N THR A 179 38.74 -21.80 20.95
CA THR A 179 40.00 -22.43 20.55
C THR A 179 40.13 -23.77 21.27
N ILE A 180 40.62 -24.78 20.54
CA ILE A 180 40.93 -26.10 21.08
C ILE A 180 42.45 -26.16 21.18
N GLY A 181 42.98 -26.20 22.40
CA GLY A 181 44.42 -26.34 22.63
C GLY A 181 44.95 -27.70 22.18
N SER A 182 46.27 -27.83 22.02
CA SER A 182 46.96 -29.10 21.73
C SER A 182 46.59 -30.23 22.71
N ASP A 183 46.21 -29.84 23.93
CA ASP A 183 45.92 -30.74 25.05
C ASP A 183 44.43 -31.14 25.09
N GLY A 184 43.65 -30.76 24.07
CA GLY A 184 42.21 -31.02 23.98
C GLY A 184 41.34 -30.14 24.87
N GLN A 185 41.92 -29.18 25.61
CA GLN A 185 41.14 -28.21 26.39
C GLN A 185 40.49 -27.16 25.49
N GLU A 186 39.18 -26.96 25.65
CA GLU A 186 38.45 -25.86 25.05
C GLU A 186 38.65 -24.58 25.88
N SER A 187 39.17 -23.53 25.24
CA SER A 187 39.21 -22.19 25.82
C SER A 187 38.32 -21.24 25.02
N LYS A 188 37.56 -20.42 25.74
CA LYS A 188 36.71 -19.38 25.17
C LYS A 188 37.35 -18.02 25.40
N GLU A 189 37.77 -17.38 24.33
CA GLU A 189 38.32 -16.02 24.37
C GLU A 189 37.27 -15.02 23.89
N VAL A 190 37.04 -13.96 24.65
CA VAL A 190 36.15 -12.86 24.23
C VAL A 190 36.96 -11.88 23.38
N LEU A 191 36.57 -11.72 22.12
CA LEU A 191 37.27 -10.86 21.15
C LEU A 191 36.78 -9.41 21.20
N SER A 192 35.48 -9.20 21.32
CA SER A 192 34.88 -7.86 21.30
C SER A 192 33.45 -7.85 21.81
N GLU A 193 33.02 -6.70 22.33
CA GLU A 193 31.62 -6.38 22.55
C GLU A 193 31.11 -5.51 21.40
N LEU A 194 30.16 -6.05 20.64
CA LEU A 194 29.55 -5.38 19.50
C LEU A 194 28.28 -4.68 19.97
N ARG A 195 28.16 -3.40 19.64
CA ARG A 195 26.98 -2.57 19.89
C ARG A 195 26.79 -1.64 18.69
N ARG A 196 25.61 -1.01 18.61
CA ARG A 196 25.43 0.09 17.66
C ARG A 196 26.49 1.18 17.95
N PRO A 197 27.12 1.75 16.90
CA PRO A 197 28.10 2.83 17.07
C PRO A 197 27.59 4.00 17.89
#